data_AF-A0A1H8UJF1-F1
#
_entry.id   AF-A0A1H8UJF1-F1
#
_cell.length_a   1.000
_cell.length_b   1.000
_cell.length_c   1.000
_cell.angle_alpha   90.00
_cell.angle_beta   90.00
_cell.angle_gamma   90.00
#
_symmetry.space_group_name_H-M   'P 1'
#
loop_
_entity.id
_entity.type
_entity.pdbx_description
1 polymer ?
#
loop_
_entity_poly.entity_id
_entity_poly.type
_entity_poly.pdbx_seq_one_letter_code
_entity_poly.pdbx_strand_id
1 'polypeptide(L)'
;MMSIYEKVERIFGYRQLTLHLREQTGKTINPKRVYRLMKVKGIQSVIRRKKKRYAHSTPQQVTENVLNRNFHAAAPNEKWVTDVTEFSCTQELKPAPPACWFG
;
A
#
# COMPACT_ATOMS: atom_id res chain seq x y z
N MET A 1 8.06 -22.26 13.21
CA MET A 1 8.26 -21.81 11.81
C MET A 1 7.00 -22.04 10.99
N MET A 2 6.54 -23.28 10.80
CA MET A 2 5.27 -23.57 10.09
C MET A 2 4.08 -22.86 10.75
N SER A 3 4.02 -22.93 12.10
CA SER A 3 3.02 -22.23 12.90
C SER A 3 2.89 -20.74 12.58
N ILE A 4 4.02 -20.03 12.48
CA ILE A 4 4.04 -18.60 12.12
C ILE A 4 3.60 -18.41 10.66
N TYR A 5 4.09 -19.27 9.76
CA TYR A 5 3.80 -19.19 8.33
C TYR A 5 2.31 -19.39 8.01
N GLU A 6 1.64 -20.31 8.70
CA GLU A 6 0.20 -20.53 8.57
C GLU A 6 -0.60 -19.40 9.22
N LYS A 7 -0.19 -18.95 10.42
CA LYS A 7 -0.86 -17.84 11.15
C LYS A 7 -0.92 -16.54 10.33
N VAL A 8 0.07 -16.31 9.47
CA VAL A 8 0.15 -15.10 8.63
C VAL A 8 -0.27 -15.37 7.18
N GLU A 9 -1.08 -16.40 6.96
CA GLU A 9 -1.64 -16.76 5.64
C GLU A 9 -0.57 -16.85 4.56
N ARG A 10 0.61 -17.36 4.91
CA ARG A 10 1.73 -17.58 3.99
C ARG A 10 2.33 -16.30 3.40
N ILE A 11 1.99 -15.12 3.94
CA ILE A 11 2.47 -13.82 3.45
C ILE A 11 3.98 -13.67 3.68
N PHE A 12 4.49 -14.17 4.80
CA PHE A 12 5.88 -13.93 5.18
C PHE A 12 6.90 -14.73 4.36
N GLY A 13 7.94 -14.02 3.91
CA GLY A 13 9.17 -14.61 3.39
C GLY A 13 10.20 -14.90 4.48
N TYR A 14 11.36 -15.46 4.10
CA TYR A 14 12.38 -15.94 5.04
C TYR A 14 12.87 -14.86 6.01
N ARG A 15 12.93 -13.59 5.58
CA ARG A 15 13.35 -12.47 6.44
C ARG A 15 12.37 -12.25 7.60
N GLN A 16 11.09 -12.11 7.30
CA GLN A 16 10.03 -11.86 8.29
C GLN A 16 9.84 -13.07 9.21
N LEU A 17 9.90 -14.28 8.66
CA LEU A 17 9.92 -15.51 9.45
C LEU A 17 11.10 -15.58 10.40
N THR A 18 12.30 -15.13 9.97
CA THR A 18 13.48 -15.13 10.84
C THR A 18 13.30 -14.15 12.01
N LEU A 19 12.74 -12.96 11.78
CA LEU A 19 12.48 -11.99 12.84
C LEU A 19 11.51 -12.55 13.90
N HIS A 20 10.36 -13.05 13.46
CA HIS A 20 9.37 -13.63 14.37
C HIS A 20 9.89 -14.87 15.09
N LEU A 21 10.70 -15.70 14.42
CA LEU A 21 11.33 -16.84 15.08
C LEU A 21 12.31 -16.41 16.18
N ARG A 22 13.10 -15.36 15.95
CA ARG A 22 14.03 -14.82 16.96
C ARG A 22 13.28 -14.27 18.15
N GLU A 23 12.20 -13.52 17.90
CA GLU A 23 11.34 -12.95 18.93
C GLU A 23 10.68 -14.04 19.78
N GLN A 24 10.08 -15.06 19.16
CA GLN A 24 9.40 -16.14 19.89
C GLN A 24 10.35 -17.07 20.66
N THR A 25 11.58 -17.26 20.19
CA THR A 25 12.51 -18.22 20.79
C THR A 25 13.60 -17.58 21.64
N GLY A 26 13.76 -16.25 21.59
CA GLY A 26 14.85 -15.52 22.22
C GLY A 26 16.24 -15.87 21.66
N LYS A 27 16.32 -16.60 20.54
CA LYS A 27 17.58 -17.13 19.99
C LYS A 27 17.99 -16.41 18.73
N THR A 28 19.29 -16.17 18.57
CA THR A 28 19.87 -15.64 17.34
C THR A 28 19.87 -16.71 16.24
N ILE A 29 18.87 -16.67 15.36
CA ILE A 29 18.73 -17.62 14.25
C ILE A 29 19.32 -17.02 12.97
N ASN A 30 20.19 -17.77 12.27
CA ASN A 30 20.77 -17.34 10.99
C ASN A 30 19.69 -17.32 9.89
N PRO A 31 19.45 -16.18 9.19
CA PRO A 31 18.45 -16.10 8.12
C PRO A 31 18.69 -17.09 6.97
N LYS A 32 19.95 -17.43 6.68
CA LYS A 32 20.29 -18.43 5.65
C LYS A 32 19.83 -19.84 6.04
N ARG A 33 19.76 -20.15 7.33
CA ARG A 33 19.20 -21.43 7.82
C ARG A 33 17.70 -21.48 7.56
N VAL A 34 16.97 -20.40 7.88
CA VAL A 34 15.53 -20.29 7.62
C VAL A 34 15.24 -20.40 6.13
N TYR A 35 16.01 -19.70 5.28
CA TYR A 35 15.88 -19.79 3.83
C TYR A 35 16.08 -21.23 3.30
N ARG A 36 17.13 -21.93 3.75
CA ARG A 36 17.37 -23.33 3.37
C ARG A 36 16.22 -24.24 3.80
N LEU A 37 15.72 -24.07 5.02
CA LEU A 37 14.57 -24.84 5.54
C LEU A 37 13.29 -24.55 4.74
N MET A 38 13.04 -23.29 4.36
CA MET A 38 11.93 -22.93 3.47
C MET A 38 12.05 -23.65 2.13
N LYS A 39 13.25 -23.66 1.52
CA LYS A 39 13.50 -24.32 0.25
C LYS A 39 13.27 -25.84 0.33
N VAL A 40 13.79 -26.49 1.37
CA VAL A 40 13.61 -27.94 1.59
C VAL A 40 12.14 -28.30 1.83
N LYS A 41 11.38 -27.43 2.50
CA LYS A 41 9.95 -27.64 2.77
C LYS A 41 9.01 -27.14 1.65
N GLY A 42 9.54 -26.59 0.56
CA GLY A 42 8.72 -26.05 -0.55
C GLY A 42 7.92 -24.80 -0.20
N ILE A 43 8.34 -24.03 0.81
CA ILE A 43 7.59 -22.91 1.37
C ILE A 43 7.97 -21.63 0.64
N GLN A 44 6.97 -20.91 0.16
CA GLN A 44 7.15 -19.65 -0.55
C GLN A 44 6.24 -18.57 0.01
N SER A 45 6.73 -17.33 0.00
CA SER A 45 5.90 -16.18 0.36
C SER A 45 4.84 -15.98 -0.72
N VAL A 46 3.58 -15.85 -0.31
CA VAL A 46 2.50 -15.43 -1.20
C VAL A 46 2.68 -13.94 -1.46
N ILE A 47 3.34 -13.62 -2.57
CA ILE A 47 3.57 -12.23 -2.99
C ILE A 47 2.22 -11.60 -3.37
N ARG A 48 1.98 -10.36 -2.91
CA ARG A 48 0.73 -9.60 -3.08
C ARG A 48 0.26 -9.58 -4.55
N ARG A 49 -1.07 -9.63 -4.74
CA ARG A 49 -1.74 -9.48 -6.05
C ARG A 49 -1.16 -8.28 -6.82
N LYS A 50 -0.81 -8.50 -8.09
CA LYS A 50 -0.35 -7.45 -9.02
C LYS A 50 -1.40 -6.32 -9.06
N LYS A 51 -0.97 -5.07 -8.83
CA LYS A 51 -1.84 -3.89 -8.92
C LYS A 51 -2.49 -3.86 -10.31
N LYS A 52 -3.83 -3.72 -10.36
CA LYS A 52 -4.55 -3.59 -11.64
C LYS A 52 -3.99 -2.37 -12.39
N ARG A 53 -3.64 -2.54 -13.66
CA ARG A 53 -3.23 -1.45 -14.53
C ARG A 53 -4.51 -0.73 -14.94
N TYR A 54 -4.65 0.55 -14.60
CA TYR A 54 -5.79 1.34 -15.08
C TYR A 54 -5.71 1.40 -16.60
N ALA A 55 -6.82 1.06 -17.28
CA ALA A 55 -6.94 1.26 -18.71
C ALA A 55 -7.27 2.74 -18.92
N HIS A 56 -6.47 3.43 -19.72
CA HIS A 56 -6.79 4.79 -20.14
C HIS A 56 -8.02 4.73 -21.03
N SER A 57 -9.14 5.29 -20.58
CA SER A 57 -10.30 5.55 -21.43
C SER A 57 -10.17 6.95 -22.02
N THR A 58 -10.38 7.09 -23.33
CA THR A 58 -10.64 8.39 -23.93
C THR A 58 -11.94 8.96 -23.35
N PRO A 59 -11.96 10.21 -22.85
CA PRO A 59 -13.19 10.83 -22.37
C PRO A 59 -14.23 10.84 -23.49
N GLN A 60 -15.50 10.49 -23.17
CA GLN A 60 -16.61 10.55 -24.12
C GLN A 60 -16.85 11.98 -24.65
N GLN A 61 -16.51 12.97 -23.84
CA GLN A 61 -16.69 14.39 -24.14
C GLN A 61 -15.43 15.15 -23.72
N VAL A 62 -14.68 15.65 -24.70
CA VAL A 62 -13.56 16.56 -24.49
C VAL A 62 -14.09 17.96 -24.80
N THR A 63 -14.33 18.77 -23.78
CA THR A 63 -14.66 20.18 -23.97
C THR A 63 -13.38 20.96 -24.26
N GLU A 64 -13.46 21.99 -25.08
CA GLU A 64 -12.32 22.85 -25.36
C GLU A 64 -11.81 23.52 -24.08
N ASN A 65 -10.48 23.60 -23.92
CA ASN A 65 -9.86 24.30 -22.80
C ASN A 65 -9.91 25.81 -23.05
N VAL A 66 -11.05 26.42 -22.73
CA VAL A 66 -11.32 27.86 -22.92
C VAL A 66 -10.29 28.73 -22.18
N LEU A 67 -9.79 28.27 -21.03
CA LEU A 67 -8.83 29.04 -20.24
C LEU A 67 -7.42 29.00 -20.85
N ASN A 68 -7.04 27.89 -21.48
CA ASN A 68 -5.74 27.66 -22.11
C ASN A 68 -4.54 28.20 -21.30
N ARG A 69 -4.55 27.97 -19.98
CA ARG A 69 -3.54 28.46 -19.01
C ARG A 69 -3.41 29.99 -18.89
N ASN A 70 -4.36 30.76 -19.42
CA ASN A 70 -4.43 32.20 -19.21
C ASN A 70 -5.24 32.51 -17.95
N PHE A 71 -4.54 32.66 -16.83
CA PHE A 71 -5.12 32.99 -15.52
C PHE A 71 -5.27 34.51 -15.27
N HIS A 72 -4.81 35.36 -16.19
CA HIS A 72 -4.91 36.81 -16.02
C HIS A 72 -6.33 37.30 -16.32
N ALA A 73 -6.90 38.11 -15.42
CA ALA A 73 -8.21 38.76 -15.58
C ALA A 73 -8.05 40.27 -15.41
N ALA A 74 -8.86 41.06 -16.11
CA ALA A 74 -8.83 42.53 -16.01
C ALA A 74 -9.66 43.02 -14.81
N ALA A 75 -10.71 42.28 -14.46
CA ALA A 75 -11.57 42.53 -13.31
C ALA A 75 -11.87 41.24 -12.52
N PRO A 76 -12.29 41.34 -11.25
CA PRO A 76 -12.78 40.21 -10.48
C PRO A 76 -13.97 39.52 -11.18
N ASN A 77 -14.16 38.22 -10.94
CA ASN A 77 -15.27 37.40 -11.44
C ASN A 77 -15.34 37.14 -12.96
N GLU A 78 -14.31 37.48 -13.73
CA GLU A 78 -14.25 37.18 -15.17
C GLU A 78 -13.89 35.72 -15.48
N LYS A 79 -13.17 35.05 -14.58
CA LYS A 79 -12.68 33.68 -14.75
C LYS A 79 -12.90 32.88 -13.47
N TRP A 80 -13.62 31.75 -13.60
CA TRP A 80 -13.91 30.83 -12.50
C TRP A 80 -13.29 29.48 -12.84
N VAL A 81 -12.45 28.97 -11.94
CA VAL A 81 -11.79 27.67 -12.09
C VAL A 81 -12.19 26.82 -10.89
N THR A 82 -12.62 25.60 -11.15
CA THR A 82 -13.01 24.64 -10.12
C THR A 82 -12.24 23.35 -10.34
N ASP A 83 -11.47 22.92 -9.33
CA ASP A 83 -10.78 21.64 -9.36
C ASP A 83 -11.64 20.58 -8.65
N VAL A 84 -11.90 19.47 -9.34
CA VAL A 84 -12.54 18.29 -8.73
C VAL A 84 -11.45 17.40 -8.16
N THR A 85 -11.41 17.27 -6.84
CA THR A 85 -10.50 16.34 -6.17
C THR A 85 -11.25 15.05 -5.87
N GLU A 86 -10.88 13.96 -6.56
CA GLU A 86 -11.39 12.63 -6.22
C GLU A 86 -10.73 12.15 -4.93
N PHE A 87 -11.55 11.90 -3.91
CA PHE A 87 -11.10 11.23 -2.69
C PHE A 87 -11.60 9.79 -2.68
N SER A 88 -10.68 8.83 -2.58
CA SER A 88 -11.03 7.42 -2.45
C SER A 88 -11.49 7.12 -1.03
N CYS A 89 -12.81 7.05 -0.81
CA CYS A 89 -13.34 6.50 0.43
C CYS A 89 -13.28 4.96 0.37
N THR A 90 -12.12 4.40 0.73
CA THR A 90 -11.97 2.94 0.87
C THR A 90 -11.30 2.64 2.19
N GLN A 91 -11.97 2.98 3.29
CA GLN A 91 -11.63 2.47 4.62
C GLN A 91 -12.93 2.22 5.38
N GLU A 92 -13.18 0.95 5.72
CA GLU A 92 -13.89 0.68 6.96
C GLU A 92 -13.17 1.47 8.06
N LEU A 93 -13.92 2.31 8.77
CA LEU A 93 -13.44 3.08 9.91
C LEU A 93 -12.85 2.11 10.95
N LYS A 94 -11.53 1.88 10.91
CA LYS A 94 -10.82 1.39 12.09
C LYS A 94 -10.65 2.58 13.02
N PRO A 95 -11.16 2.52 14.26
CA PRO A 95 -10.93 3.59 15.22
C PRO A 95 -9.42 3.80 15.39
N ALA A 96 -9.00 5.06 15.37
CA ALA A 96 -7.61 5.42 15.62
C ALA A 96 -7.18 4.82 16.98
N PRO A 97 -5.99 4.22 17.09
CA PRO A 97 -5.46 3.85 18.40
C PRO A 97 -5.35 5.13 19.24
N PRO A 98 -5.64 5.07 20.56
CA PRO A 98 -5.54 6.23 21.43
C PRO A 98 -4.12 6.79 21.31
N ALA A 99 -4.03 8.08 20.97
CA ALA A 99 -2.78 8.81 20.90
C ALA A 99 -2.04 8.65 22.24
N CYS A 100 -0.91 7.94 22.21
CA CYS A 100 0.06 8.00 23.28
C CYS A 100 0.65 9.42 23.27
N TRP A 101 0.13 10.28 24.14
CA TRP A 101 0.79 11.51 24.53
C TRP A 101 2.04 11.13 25.33
N PHE A 102 3.19 11.09 24.67
CA PHE A 102 4.48 11.21 25.33
C PHE A 102 4.85 12.69 25.35
N GLY A 103 4.92 13.23 26.55
CA GLY A 103 5.34 14.58 26.91
C GLY A 103 5.30 14.70 28.43
#